data_AF-A0A833GI83-F1
#
_entry.id   AF-A0A833GI83-F1
#
_cell.length_a   1.000
_cell.length_b   1.000
_cell.length_c   1.000
_cell.angle_alpha   90.00
_cell.angle_beta   90.00
_cell.angle_gamma   90.00
#
_symmetry.space_group_name_H-M   'P 1'
#
loop_
_entity.id
_entity.type
_entity.pdbx_description
1 polymer ?
#
loop_
_entity_poly.entity_id
_entity_poly.type
_entity_poly.pdbx_seq_one_letter_code
_entity_poly.pdbx_strand_id
1 'polypeptide(L)'
;MNAAPRVRGWSVRWGASVAGLVLLVLVLVVGWPGLQGYWGRDDFFQLALARMVGSPWPLFGSDHYPVPGSVFRPLGFASMWLDTWLLGTSYPAHALADLVLHAAVALALLGLLRRAGGDVAAAALASALFALHPVTLGPALWWSARFDVLASLWLLLALQAGIAWCARPRPLTLLGALLAALAAMASKEI
;
A
#
# COMPACT_ATOMS: atom_id res chain seq x y z
N MET A 1 -6.06 34.38 -20.07
CA MET A 1 -5.96 34.62 -18.61
C MET A 1 -7.09 33.83 -17.95
N ASN A 2 -6.85 32.59 -17.53
CA ASN A 2 -7.85 31.73 -16.89
C ASN A 2 -7.52 31.56 -15.40
N ALA A 3 -8.56 31.72 -14.59
CA ALA A 3 -8.50 31.98 -13.16
C ALA A 3 -7.69 30.95 -12.36
N ALA A 4 -6.86 31.47 -11.44
CA ALA A 4 -6.18 30.67 -10.44
C ALA A 4 -7.21 29.93 -9.55
N PRO A 5 -7.09 28.62 -9.29
CA PRO A 5 -7.98 27.95 -8.38
C PRO A 5 -7.74 28.44 -6.95
N ARG A 6 -8.85 28.95 -6.41
CA ARG A 6 -9.11 29.57 -5.11
C ARG A 6 -8.37 28.94 -3.93
N VAL A 7 -8.01 29.82 -3.00
CA VAL A 7 -7.45 29.55 -1.68
C VAL A 7 -8.20 28.39 -1.01
N ARG A 8 -7.55 27.23 -0.87
CA ARG A 8 -8.11 26.09 -0.11
C ARG A 8 -8.11 26.48 1.38
N GLY A 9 -9.27 26.87 1.90
CA GLY A 9 -9.45 27.31 3.28
C GLY A 9 -8.98 26.26 4.29
N TRP A 10 -8.46 26.74 5.43
CA TRP A 10 -7.96 25.92 6.53
C TRP A 10 -8.94 24.82 6.99
N SER A 11 -10.25 25.09 7.00
CA SER A 11 -11.30 24.13 7.39
C SER A 11 -11.33 22.86 6.54
N VAL A 12 -11.00 22.96 5.25
CA VAL A 12 -10.99 21.82 4.31
C VAL A 12 -9.80 20.89 4.59
N ARG A 13 -8.69 21.41 5.14
CA ARG A 13 -7.51 20.62 5.48
C ARG A 13 -7.75 19.80 6.74
N TRP A 14 -8.37 20.38 7.76
CA TRP A 14 -8.75 19.68 8.99
C TRP A 14 -9.74 18.55 8.73
N GLY A 15 -10.76 18.79 7.90
CA GLY A 15 -11.73 17.74 7.53
C GLY A 15 -11.07 16.52 6.89
N ALA A 16 -10.08 16.73 6.00
CA ALA A 16 -9.35 15.63 5.37
C ALA A 16 -8.45 14.87 6.35
N SER A 17 -7.78 15.56 7.28
CA SER A 17 -6.96 14.93 8.31
C SER A 17 -7.79 14.10 9.28
N VAL A 18 -8.94 14.61 9.72
CA VAL A 18 -9.88 13.87 10.58
C VAL A 18 -10.44 12.66 9.83
N ALA A 19 -10.86 12.83 8.57
CA ALA A 19 -11.32 11.71 7.75
C ALA A 19 -10.25 10.62 7.58
N GLY A 20 -9.00 11.02 7.37
CA GLY A 20 -7.88 10.08 7.29
C GLY A 20 -7.64 9.33 8.61
N LEU A 21 -7.68 10.02 9.76
CA LEU A 21 -7.53 9.38 11.06
C LEU A 21 -8.69 8.40 11.35
N VAL A 22 -9.93 8.80 11.06
CA VAL A 22 -11.10 7.93 11.21
C VAL A 22 -10.97 6.70 10.32
N LEU A 23 -10.56 6.87 9.06
CA LEU A 23 -10.35 5.77 8.12
C LEU A 23 -9.27 4.79 8.63
N LEU A 24 -8.15 5.30 9.12
CA LEU A 24 -7.09 4.49 9.73
C LEU A 24 -7.63 3.66 10.90
N VAL A 25 -8.33 4.30 11.84
CA VAL A 25 -8.91 3.61 13.01
C VAL A 25 -9.92 2.55 12.58
N LEU A 26 -10.80 2.87 11.63
CA LEU A 26 -11.79 1.92 11.12
C LEU A 26 -11.14 0.67 10.52
N VAL A 27 -10.12 0.84 9.68
CA VAL A 27 -9.41 -0.30 9.06
C VAL A 27 -8.76 -1.17 10.14
N LEU A 28 -8.10 -0.56 11.13
CA LEU A 28 -7.44 -1.30 12.20
C LEU A 28 -8.45 -2.04 13.09
N VAL A 29 -9.56 -1.40 13.46
CA VAL A 29 -10.59 -2.01 14.31
C VAL A 29 -11.33 -3.14 13.59
N VAL A 30 -11.76 -2.92 12.34
CA VAL A 30 -12.49 -3.94 11.58
C VAL A 30 -11.57 -5.10 11.16
N GLY A 31 -10.31 -4.82 10.84
CA GLY A 31 -9.32 -5.84 10.49
C GLY A 31 -8.74 -6.59 11.70
N TRP A 32 -8.92 -6.08 12.93
CA TRP A 32 -8.33 -6.63 14.16
C TRP A 32 -8.55 -8.15 14.35
N PRO A 33 -9.76 -8.71 14.13
CA PRO A 33 -9.97 -10.15 14.27
C PRO A 33 -9.09 -11.00 13.33
N GLY A 34 -8.68 -10.44 12.18
CA GLY A 34 -7.82 -11.09 11.20
C GLY A 34 -6.41 -11.41 11.71
N LEU A 35 -5.94 -10.71 12.75
CA LEU A 35 -4.66 -10.97 13.40
C LEU A 35 -4.60 -12.33 14.11
N GLN A 36 -5.75 -12.99 14.30
CA GLN A 36 -5.85 -14.35 14.85
C GLN A 36 -6.13 -15.41 13.76
N GLY A 37 -6.23 -15.01 12.49
CA GLY A 37 -6.61 -15.85 11.36
C GLY A 37 -5.53 -16.78 10.81
N TYR A 38 -4.53 -17.17 11.62
CA TYR A 38 -3.36 -17.92 11.14
C TYR A 38 -3.71 -19.27 10.49
N TRP A 39 -4.81 -19.89 10.93
CA TRP A 39 -5.26 -21.22 10.54
C TRP A 39 -5.72 -21.32 9.08
N GLY A 40 -6.11 -20.21 8.47
CA GLY A 40 -6.65 -20.17 7.11
C GLY A 40 -5.61 -19.97 6.01
N ARG A 41 -4.31 -19.99 6.34
CA ARG A 41 -3.23 -19.67 5.41
C ARG A 41 -2.48 -20.92 4.94
N ASP A 42 -2.08 -20.93 3.67
CA ASP A 42 -1.34 -22.00 3.00
C ASP A 42 0.01 -21.54 2.41
N ASP A 43 0.37 -20.27 2.59
CA ASP A 43 1.48 -19.60 1.92
C ASP A 43 2.70 -19.36 2.82
N PHE A 44 3.06 -20.41 3.56
CA PHE A 44 4.23 -20.40 4.46
C PHE A 44 5.57 -20.30 3.72
N PHE A 45 5.58 -20.51 2.41
CA PHE A 45 6.79 -20.43 1.60
C PHE A 45 7.46 -19.04 1.68
N GLN A 46 6.68 -17.98 1.60
CA GLN A 46 7.14 -16.60 1.64
C GLN A 46 7.84 -16.30 2.98
N LEU A 47 7.26 -16.79 4.07
CA LEU A 47 7.85 -16.70 5.41
C LEU A 47 9.12 -17.55 5.53
N ALA A 48 9.12 -18.77 4.98
CA ALA A 48 10.30 -19.62 4.97
C ALA A 48 11.47 -18.96 4.20
N LEU A 49 11.19 -18.41 3.03
CA LEU A 49 12.17 -17.66 2.23
C LEU A 49 12.72 -16.46 3.02
N ALA A 50 11.83 -15.64 3.58
CA ALA A 50 12.21 -14.47 4.36
C ALA A 50 13.12 -14.80 5.56
N ARG A 51 12.97 -16.00 6.15
CA ARG A 51 13.83 -16.49 7.24
C ARG A 51 15.17 -17.06 6.78
N MET A 52 15.23 -17.62 5.58
CA MET A 52 16.43 -18.26 5.04
C MET A 52 17.38 -17.26 4.37
N VAL A 53 16.86 -16.12 3.94
CA VAL A 53 17.61 -15.09 3.23
C VAL A 53 18.19 -14.08 4.23
N GLY A 54 19.51 -13.92 4.24
CA GLY A 54 20.20 -12.97 5.14
C GLY A 54 20.11 -11.50 4.71
N SER A 55 19.71 -11.23 3.47
CA SER A 55 19.71 -9.89 2.87
C SER A 55 18.69 -9.79 1.72
N PRO A 56 17.97 -8.68 1.53
CA PRO A 56 16.99 -8.56 0.46
C PRO A 56 17.62 -8.30 -0.92
N TRP A 57 18.87 -7.84 -0.97
CA TRP A 57 19.52 -7.38 -2.21
C TRP A 57 19.63 -8.44 -3.32
N PRO A 58 19.92 -9.73 -3.03
CA PRO A 58 19.96 -10.77 -4.05
C PRO A 58 18.65 -10.91 -4.83
N LEU A 59 17.49 -10.65 -4.20
CA LEU A 59 16.17 -10.72 -4.84
C LEU A 59 16.05 -9.78 -6.04
N PHE A 60 16.80 -8.67 -6.04
CA PHE A 60 16.75 -7.65 -7.08
C PHE A 60 17.74 -7.87 -8.24
N GLY A 61 18.79 -8.66 -8.04
CA GLY A 61 19.94 -8.66 -8.96
C GLY A 61 20.51 -10.03 -9.33
N SER A 62 20.35 -11.05 -8.49
CA SER A 62 20.92 -12.39 -8.74
C SER A 62 19.86 -13.48 -8.66
N ASP A 63 19.02 -13.45 -7.63
CA ASP A 63 18.07 -14.52 -7.28
C ASP A 63 16.63 -14.09 -7.56
N HIS A 64 16.35 -13.82 -8.83
CA HIS A 64 15.05 -13.34 -9.32
C HIS A 64 13.90 -14.34 -9.07
N TYR A 65 14.22 -15.63 -9.04
CA TYR A 65 13.27 -16.73 -8.88
C TYR A 65 13.76 -17.64 -7.75
N PRO A 66 13.44 -17.30 -6.48
CA PRO A 66 13.99 -18.00 -5.33
C PRO A 66 13.61 -19.49 -5.28
N VAL A 67 12.55 -19.90 -6.00
CA VAL A 67 12.14 -21.31 -6.18
C VAL A 67 11.69 -21.56 -7.63
N PRO A 68 11.90 -22.76 -8.20
CA PRO A 68 11.37 -23.12 -9.51
C PRO A 68 9.86 -22.86 -9.60
N GLY A 69 9.42 -22.14 -10.63
CA GLY A 69 8.01 -21.76 -10.81
C GLY A 69 7.54 -20.57 -9.95
N SER A 70 8.43 -19.91 -9.21
CA SER A 70 8.11 -18.67 -8.50
C SER A 70 8.00 -17.46 -9.43
N VAL A 71 7.52 -16.34 -8.89
CA VAL A 71 7.29 -15.08 -9.61
C VAL A 71 8.36 -14.04 -9.27
N PHE A 72 8.71 -13.18 -10.23
CA PHE A 72 9.61 -12.06 -9.98
C PHE A 72 8.88 -10.90 -9.30
N ARG A 73 8.98 -10.82 -7.98
CA ARG A 73 8.33 -9.78 -7.14
C ARG A 73 9.27 -9.28 -6.03
N PRO A 74 10.44 -8.73 -6.40
CA PRO A 74 11.54 -8.49 -5.47
C PRO A 74 11.17 -7.52 -4.34
N LEU A 75 10.36 -6.49 -4.62
CA LEU A 75 9.96 -5.54 -3.59
C LEU A 75 9.03 -6.16 -2.55
N GLY A 76 8.13 -7.05 -2.99
CA GLY A 76 7.25 -7.77 -2.08
C GLY A 76 8.01 -8.73 -1.17
N PHE A 77 8.92 -9.52 -1.73
CA PHE A 77 9.77 -10.42 -0.94
C PHE A 77 10.70 -9.64 0.00
N ALA A 78 11.29 -8.53 -0.44
CA ALA A 78 12.10 -7.66 0.41
C ALA A 78 11.26 -7.03 1.55
N SER A 79 10.00 -6.70 1.29
CA SER A 79 9.08 -6.21 2.31
C SER A 79 8.78 -7.26 3.38
N MET A 80 8.57 -8.52 2.98
CA MET A 80 8.37 -9.64 3.91
C MET A 80 9.64 -10.00 4.69
N TRP A 81 10.81 -9.90 4.04
CA TRP A 81 12.11 -10.03 4.69
C TRP A 81 12.29 -8.96 5.77
N LEU A 82 11.96 -7.71 5.47
CA LEU A 82 12.06 -6.60 6.41
C LEU A 82 11.16 -6.82 7.63
N ASP A 83 9.92 -7.24 7.43
CA ASP A 83 9.02 -7.56 8.54
C ASP A 83 9.55 -8.73 9.36
N THR A 84 10.13 -9.74 8.72
CA THR A 84 10.70 -10.89 9.44
C THR A 84 11.91 -10.46 10.28
N TRP A 85 12.72 -9.54 9.75
CA TRP A 85 13.87 -8.97 10.44
C TRP A 85 13.47 -8.08 11.62
N LEU A 86 12.40 -7.28 11.48
CA LEU A 86 11.92 -6.36 12.53
C LEU A 86 11.02 -7.03 13.58
N LEU A 87 10.14 -7.91 13.15
CA LEU A 87 9.01 -8.45 13.94
C LEU A 87 9.18 -9.94 14.27
N GLY A 88 10.25 -10.57 13.78
CA GLY A 88 10.46 -12.01 13.89
C GLY A 88 9.45 -12.78 13.04
N THR A 89 8.96 -13.91 13.55
CA THR A 89 8.07 -14.82 12.79
C THR A 89 6.63 -14.84 13.33
N SER A 90 6.29 -13.85 14.16
CA SER A 90 4.98 -13.75 14.81
C SER A 90 3.88 -13.43 13.80
N TYR A 91 2.96 -14.36 13.58
CA TYR A 91 1.83 -14.15 12.67
C TYR A 91 1.04 -12.86 12.95
N PRO A 92 0.59 -12.58 14.20
CA PRO A 92 -0.16 -11.36 14.48
C PRO A 92 0.62 -10.08 14.14
N ALA A 93 1.94 -10.10 14.28
CA ALA A 93 2.77 -8.94 13.96
C ALA A 93 2.85 -8.68 12.45
N HIS A 94 3.03 -9.74 11.64
CA HIS A 94 3.01 -9.63 10.18
C HIS A 94 1.62 -9.26 9.66
N ALA A 95 0.55 -9.84 10.20
CA ALA A 95 -0.83 -9.48 9.85
C ALA A 95 -1.15 -8.02 10.19
N LEU A 96 -0.63 -7.50 11.31
CA LEU A 96 -0.75 -6.09 11.65
C LEU A 96 0.01 -5.20 10.65
N ALA A 97 1.22 -5.59 10.24
CA ALA A 97 2.01 -4.85 9.26
C ALA A 97 1.30 -4.78 7.90
N ASP A 98 0.73 -5.90 7.42
CA ASP A 98 -0.08 -5.91 6.19
C ASP A 98 -1.34 -5.05 6.32
N LEU A 99 -2.01 -5.08 7.49
CA LEU A 99 -3.18 -4.23 7.74
C LEU A 99 -2.83 -2.74 7.76
N VAL A 100 -1.65 -2.37 8.28
CA VAL A 100 -1.12 -1.01 8.22
C VAL A 100 -0.81 -0.60 6.77
N LEU A 101 -0.24 -1.50 5.96
CA LEU A 101 -0.03 -1.27 4.53
C LEU A 101 -1.36 -1.04 3.80
N HIS A 102 -2.40 -1.83 4.11
CA HIS A 102 -3.74 -1.64 3.55
C HIS A 102 -4.39 -0.32 3.97
N ALA A 103 -4.22 0.09 5.23
CA ALA A 103 -4.63 1.42 5.66
C ALA A 103 -3.90 2.52 4.86
N ALA A 104 -2.61 2.35 4.56
CA ALA A 104 -1.87 3.27 3.71
C ALA A 104 -2.43 3.31 2.27
N VAL A 105 -2.84 2.18 1.69
CA VAL A 105 -3.54 2.13 0.39
C VAL A 105 -4.83 2.95 0.45
N ALA A 106 -5.65 2.75 1.48
CA ALA A 106 -6.91 3.47 1.66
C ALA A 106 -6.71 4.99 1.81
N LEU A 107 -5.68 5.41 2.55
CA LEU A 107 -5.28 6.80 2.69
C LEU A 107 -4.74 7.39 1.37
N ALA A 108 -3.98 6.61 0.60
CA ALA A 108 -3.52 7.02 -0.72
C ALA A 108 -4.71 7.19 -1.69
N LEU A 109 -5.71 6.32 -1.62
CA LEU A 109 -6.96 6.45 -2.38
C LEU A 109 -7.72 7.71 -1.99
N LEU A 110 -7.87 7.98 -0.68
CA LEU A 110 -8.49 9.21 -0.19
C LEU A 110 -7.77 10.44 -0.74
N GLY A 111 -6.44 10.45 -0.68
CA GLY A 111 -5.60 11.51 -1.23
C GLY A 111 -5.81 11.70 -2.73
N LEU A 112 -5.86 10.61 -3.50
CA LEU A 112 -6.10 10.64 -4.94
C LEU A 112 -7.49 11.23 -5.29
N LEU A 113 -8.55 10.73 -4.65
CA LEU A 113 -9.92 11.20 -4.86
C LEU A 113 -10.08 12.69 -4.54
N ARG A 114 -9.46 13.15 -3.45
CA ARG A 114 -9.42 14.57 -3.07
C ARG A 114 -8.68 15.46 -4.07
N ARG A 115 -7.73 14.89 -4.81
CA ARG A 115 -6.99 15.60 -5.86
C ARG A 115 -7.73 15.58 -7.19
N ALA A 116 -8.52 14.55 -7.46
CA ALA A 116 -9.44 14.47 -8.59
C ALA A 116 -10.65 15.41 -8.47
N GLY A 117 -10.87 16.02 -7.29
CA GLY A 117 -11.90 17.05 -7.08
C GLY A 117 -13.13 16.59 -6.31
N GLY A 118 -13.20 15.32 -5.90
CA GLY A 118 -14.29 14.82 -5.04
C GLY A 118 -14.26 15.50 -3.67
N ASP A 119 -15.40 15.79 -3.06
CA ASP A 119 -15.49 16.39 -1.72
C ASP A 119 -14.95 15.44 -0.62
N VAL A 120 -14.77 15.96 0.61
CA VAL A 120 -14.16 15.18 1.70
C VAL A 120 -15.03 13.99 2.10
N ALA A 121 -16.35 14.16 2.17
CA ALA A 121 -17.24 13.11 2.64
C ALA A 121 -17.36 11.99 1.60
N ALA A 122 -17.57 12.32 0.33
CA ALA A 122 -17.64 11.32 -0.73
C ALA A 122 -16.32 10.56 -0.91
N ALA A 123 -15.18 11.27 -0.86
CA ALA A 123 -13.87 10.63 -0.93
C ALA A 123 -13.61 9.71 0.27
N ALA A 124 -13.96 10.15 1.50
CA ALA A 124 -13.82 9.33 2.70
C ALA A 124 -14.72 8.10 2.67
N LEU A 125 -15.98 8.24 2.23
CA LEU A 125 -16.90 7.13 2.09
C LEU A 125 -16.41 6.11 1.06
N ALA A 126 -15.97 6.56 -0.12
CA ALA A 126 -15.43 5.67 -1.15
C ALA A 126 -14.18 4.92 -0.67
N SER A 127 -13.25 5.62 0.02
CA SER A 127 -12.07 4.99 0.61
C SER A 127 -12.40 4.03 1.75
N ALA A 128 -13.40 4.33 2.58
CA ALA A 128 -13.86 3.44 3.64
C ALA A 128 -14.53 2.19 3.05
N LEU A 129 -15.41 2.35 2.05
CA LEU A 129 -16.00 1.24 1.31
C LEU A 129 -14.92 0.37 0.70
N PHE A 130 -13.95 0.96 0.00
CA PHE A 130 -12.80 0.23 -0.53
C PHE A 130 -12.03 -0.50 0.57
N ALA A 131 -11.74 0.12 1.72
CA ALA A 131 -10.86 -0.46 2.72
C ALA A 131 -11.54 -1.56 3.56
N LEU A 132 -12.85 -1.48 3.76
CA LEU A 132 -13.62 -2.39 4.59
C LEU A 132 -14.32 -3.50 3.79
N HIS A 133 -14.33 -3.40 2.45
CA HIS A 133 -14.95 -4.42 1.60
C HIS A 133 -14.21 -5.76 1.72
N PRO A 134 -14.91 -6.91 1.85
CA PRO A 134 -14.26 -8.21 2.01
C PRO A 134 -13.28 -8.57 0.88
N VAL A 135 -13.57 -8.14 -0.35
CA VAL A 135 -12.69 -8.38 -1.52
C VAL A 135 -11.32 -7.72 -1.38
N THR A 136 -11.18 -6.65 -0.61
CA THR A 136 -9.90 -5.94 -0.42
C THR A 136 -9.31 -6.21 0.95
N LEU A 137 -10.15 -6.27 2.00
CA LEU A 137 -9.72 -6.56 3.36
C LEU A 137 -9.24 -8.01 3.54
N GLY A 138 -9.88 -8.97 2.85
CA GLY A 138 -9.46 -10.37 2.87
C GLY A 138 -8.02 -10.54 2.36
N PRO A 139 -7.70 -10.08 1.14
CA PRO A 139 -6.33 -10.05 0.63
C PRO A 139 -5.36 -9.24 1.50
N ALA A 140 -5.78 -8.12 2.08
CA ALA A 140 -4.95 -7.36 3.02
C ALA A 140 -4.55 -8.16 4.29
N LEU A 141 -5.27 -9.24 4.59
CA LEU A 141 -4.99 -10.16 5.69
C LEU A 141 -4.48 -11.52 5.18
N TRP A 142 -4.00 -11.59 3.93
CA TRP A 142 -3.37 -12.76 3.33
C TRP A 142 -1.93 -12.40 2.93
N TRP A 143 -0.96 -13.11 3.52
CA TRP A 143 0.48 -12.86 3.37
C TRP A 143 0.91 -12.67 1.91
N SER A 144 0.57 -13.61 1.03
CA SER A 144 0.96 -13.56 -0.39
C SER A 144 0.25 -12.45 -1.14
N ALA A 145 -0.93 -12.03 -0.70
CA ALA A 145 -1.59 -10.89 -1.31
C ALA A 145 -0.93 -9.54 -0.96
N ARG A 146 0.09 -9.52 -0.07
CA ARG A 146 0.94 -8.33 0.13
C ARG A 146 1.52 -7.79 -1.17
N PHE A 147 1.80 -8.65 -2.16
CA PHE A 147 2.22 -8.23 -3.50
C PHE A 147 1.20 -7.26 -4.14
N ASP A 148 -0.08 -7.59 -4.04
CA ASP A 148 -1.19 -6.77 -4.54
C ASP A 148 -1.36 -5.47 -3.73
N VAL A 149 -1.23 -5.55 -2.41
CA VAL A 149 -1.35 -4.39 -1.51
C VAL A 149 -0.25 -3.36 -1.81
N LEU A 150 1.00 -3.82 -1.94
CA LEU A 150 2.14 -2.97 -2.29
C LEU A 150 2.00 -2.39 -3.70
N ALA A 151 1.65 -3.21 -4.69
CA ALA A 151 1.43 -2.73 -6.06
C ALA A 151 0.34 -1.64 -6.10
N SER A 152 -0.76 -1.84 -5.38
CA SER A 152 -1.85 -0.86 -5.26
C SER A 152 -1.39 0.45 -4.61
N LEU A 153 -0.64 0.36 -3.50
CA LEU A 153 -0.10 1.54 -2.82
C LEU A 153 0.79 2.35 -3.76
N TRP A 154 1.76 1.70 -4.37
CA TRP A 154 2.74 2.35 -5.23
C TRP A 154 2.11 2.91 -6.51
N LEU A 155 1.12 2.22 -7.09
CA LEU A 155 0.35 2.74 -8.23
C LEU A 155 -0.44 4.01 -7.86
N LEU A 156 -1.12 4.03 -6.70
CA LEU A 156 -1.84 5.21 -6.23
C LEU A 156 -0.90 6.38 -5.98
N LEU A 157 0.29 6.14 -5.41
CA LEU A 157 1.33 7.15 -5.22
C LEU A 157 1.89 7.66 -6.56
N ALA A 158 2.09 6.76 -7.54
CA ALA A 158 2.53 7.12 -8.88
C ALA A 158 1.51 8.02 -9.58
N LEU A 159 0.22 7.68 -9.53
CA LEU A 159 -0.87 8.50 -10.08
C LEU A 159 -0.93 9.87 -9.41
N GLN A 160 -0.80 9.91 -8.08
CA GLN A 160 -0.74 11.16 -7.34
C GLN A 160 0.45 12.02 -7.76
N ALA A 161 1.65 11.46 -7.87
CA ALA A 161 2.84 12.19 -8.31
C ALA A 161 2.70 12.66 -9.78
N GLY A 162 2.13 11.84 -10.65
CA GLY A 162 1.81 12.19 -12.04
C GLY A 162 0.83 13.37 -12.15
N ILE A 163 -0.26 13.35 -11.40
CA ILE A 163 -1.20 14.48 -11.32
C ILE A 163 -0.50 15.75 -10.81
N ALA A 164 0.44 15.62 -9.85
CA ALA A 164 1.19 16.78 -9.34
C ALA A 164 2.09 17.37 -10.43
N TRP A 165 2.76 16.50 -11.18
CA TRP A 165 3.60 16.90 -12.29
C TRP A 165 2.79 17.56 -13.41
N CYS A 166 1.64 17.00 -13.82
CA CYS A 166 0.77 17.61 -14.83
C CYS A 166 0.27 19.00 -14.40
N ALA A 167 -0.04 19.18 -13.11
CA ALA A 167 -0.49 20.46 -12.59
C ALA A 167 0.66 21.49 -12.50
N ARG A 168 1.86 21.05 -12.13
CA ARG A 168 3.07 21.89 -11.99
C ARG A 168 4.31 21.04 -12.31
N PRO A 169 4.82 21.09 -13.55
CA PRO A 169 5.93 20.26 -13.97
C PRO A 169 7.19 20.56 -13.15
N ARG A 170 7.57 19.62 -12.28
CA ARG A 170 8.82 19.65 -11.51
C ARG A 170 9.55 18.32 -11.71
N PRO A 171 10.87 18.33 -11.97
CA PRO A 171 11.61 17.07 -12.20
C PRO A 171 11.50 16.11 -11.02
N LEU A 172 11.43 16.63 -9.79
CA LEU A 172 11.22 15.81 -8.58
C LEU A 172 9.87 15.09 -8.56
N THR A 173 8.78 15.70 -9.05
CA THR A 173 7.47 15.04 -9.07
C THR A 173 7.39 13.98 -10.18
N LEU A 174 8.10 14.19 -11.30
CA LEU A 174 8.25 13.17 -12.34
C LEU A 174 9.08 11.99 -11.84
N LEU A 175 10.23 12.27 -11.21
CA LEU A 175 11.07 11.24 -10.61
C LEU A 175 10.29 10.43 -9.57
N GLY A 176 9.54 11.10 -8.69
CA GLY A 176 8.68 10.43 -7.72
C GLY A 176 7.62 9.53 -8.37
N ALA A 177 7.01 9.97 -9.48
CA ALA A 177 6.05 9.15 -10.21
C ALA A 177 6.70 7.92 -10.84
N LEU A 178 7.88 8.08 -11.46
CA LEU A 178 8.63 6.99 -12.07
C LEU A 178 9.11 5.98 -11.04
N LEU A 179 9.67 6.44 -9.91
CA LEU A 179 10.12 5.56 -8.83
C LEU A 179 8.94 4.78 -8.22
N ALA A 180 7.80 5.44 -8.01
CA ALA A 180 6.60 4.76 -7.53
C ALA A 180 6.06 3.75 -8.55
N ALA A 181 6.07 4.07 -9.85
CA ALA A 181 5.65 3.13 -10.90
C ALA A 181 6.58 1.90 -10.96
N LEU A 182 7.90 2.10 -10.90
CA LEU A 182 8.87 1.01 -10.83
C LEU A 182 8.70 0.16 -9.56
N ALA A 183 8.42 0.79 -8.41
CA ALA A 183 8.12 0.08 -7.18
C ALA A 183 6.84 -0.74 -7.29
N ALA A 184 5.82 -0.24 -8.00
CA ALA A 184 4.60 -1.00 -8.28
C ALA A 184 4.91 -2.25 -9.12
N MET A 185 5.65 -2.08 -10.24
CA MET A 185 6.09 -3.20 -11.09
C MET A 185 6.97 -4.21 -10.35
N ALA A 186 7.83 -3.74 -9.44
CA ALA A 186 8.68 -4.59 -8.61
C ALA A 186 7.89 -5.33 -7.51
N SER A 187 6.66 -4.89 -7.20
CA SER A 187 5.77 -5.53 -6.24
C SER A 187 4.95 -6.64 -6.89
N LYS A 188 4.44 -6.39 -8.10
CA LYS A 188 3.65 -7.33 -8.89
C LYS A 188 3.68 -6.92 -10.36
N GLU A 189 3.57 -7.88 -11.26
CA GLU A 189 3.30 -7.66 -12.67
C GLU A 189 1.93 -6.95 -12.83
N ILE A 190 1.94 -5.71 -13.31
CA ILE A 190 0.76 -4.83 -13.49
C ILE A 190 0.54 -4.56 -14.97
#